data_AF-A0A944J7U8-F1
#
_entry.id   AF-A0A944J7U8-F1
#
_cell.length_a   1.000
_cell.length_b   1.000
_cell.length_c   1.000
_cell.angle_alpha   90.00
_cell.angle_beta   90.00
_cell.angle_gamma   90.00
#
_symmetry.space_group_name_H-M   'P 1'
#
loop_
_entity.id
_entity.type
_entity.pdbx_description
1 polymer ?
#
loop_
_entity_poly.entity_id
_entity_poly.type
_entity_poly.pdbx_seq_one_letter_code
_entity_poly.pdbx_strand_id
1 'polypeptide(L)'
;MANPDFNPWIFALLCDSDFQPRKDTGTWSHRDGRPFSKEEQALADSATRAEVEELSAQHTRYMKYVREICDAPDVTQRFLAPFIERLTEKKLGNAVELMSEDEMAKFNRLLALADEPIRPFTPYAF
;
A
#
# COMPACT_ATOMS: atom_id res chain seq x y z
N MET A 1 -18.84 8.82 -5.51
CA MET A 1 -18.54 10.20 -5.03
C MET A 1 -17.91 10.92 -6.20
N ALA A 2 -18.38 12.12 -6.54
CA ALA A 2 -17.75 12.92 -7.59
C ALA A 2 -16.29 13.15 -7.18
N ASN A 3 -15.35 12.78 -8.06
CA ASN A 3 -13.96 13.15 -7.87
C ASN A 3 -13.97 14.69 -7.84
N PRO A 4 -13.53 15.35 -6.75
CA PRO A 4 -13.39 16.80 -6.79
C PRO A 4 -12.52 17.15 -8.01
N ASP A 5 -12.76 18.30 -8.63
CA ASP A 5 -11.90 18.81 -9.72
C ASP A 5 -10.53 19.18 -9.15
N PHE A 6 -9.78 18.19 -8.71
CA PHE A 6 -8.41 18.29 -8.24
C PHE A 6 -7.49 18.35 -9.43
N ASN A 7 -6.48 19.21 -9.36
CA ASN A 7 -5.50 19.28 -10.42
C ASN A 7 -4.66 18.00 -10.40
N PRO A 8 -4.73 17.15 -11.44
CA PRO A 8 -4.05 15.86 -11.44
C PRO A 8 -2.53 16.01 -11.35
N TRP A 9 -1.98 17.13 -11.80
CA TRP A 9 -0.54 17.41 -11.75
C TRP A 9 -0.06 17.79 -10.35
N ILE A 10 -0.83 18.59 -9.62
CA ILE A 10 -0.56 18.89 -8.20
C ILE A 10 -0.61 17.58 -7.42
N PHE A 11 -1.66 16.79 -7.63
CA PHE A 11 -1.84 15.55 -6.90
C PHE A 11 -0.73 14.52 -7.18
N ALA A 12 -0.29 14.40 -8.44
CA ALA A 12 0.85 13.56 -8.80
C ALA A 12 2.15 13.99 -8.10
N LEU A 13 2.43 15.29 -8.05
CA LEU A 13 3.61 15.82 -7.35
C LEU A 13 3.55 15.55 -5.85
N LEU A 14 2.39 15.72 -5.23
CA LEU A 14 2.19 15.43 -3.81
C LEU A 14 2.35 13.93 -3.49
N CYS A 15 1.92 13.04 -4.40
CA CYS A 15 2.15 11.60 -4.21
C CYS A 15 3.63 11.21 -4.36
N ASP A 16 4.39 11.94 -5.16
CA ASP A 16 5.79 11.66 -5.47
C ASP A 16 6.80 12.44 -4.62
N SER A 17 6.35 13.36 -3.77
CA SER A 17 7.25 14.15 -2.94
C SER A 17 7.71 13.42 -1.68
N ASP A 18 8.93 13.72 -1.26
CA ASP A 18 9.49 13.36 0.06
C ASP A 18 9.07 14.33 1.18
N PHE A 19 8.44 15.45 0.81
CA PHE A 19 8.08 16.57 1.68
C PHE A 19 9.23 17.16 2.50
N GLN A 20 10.48 16.92 2.08
CA GLN A 20 11.67 17.35 2.79
C GLN A 20 12.46 18.34 1.94
N PRO A 21 12.55 19.62 2.36
CA PRO A 21 13.33 20.59 1.62
C PRO A 21 14.81 20.22 1.69
N ARG A 22 15.44 20.09 0.52
CA ARG A 22 16.87 19.85 0.43
C ARG A 22 17.65 21.12 0.75
N LYS A 23 18.81 20.96 1.38
CA LYS A 23 19.68 22.10 1.76
C LYS A 23 20.33 22.80 0.57
N ASP A 24 20.54 22.08 -0.53
CA ASP A 24 21.23 22.56 -1.73
C ASP A 24 20.29 23.34 -2.67
N THR A 25 19.08 22.85 -2.89
CA THR A 25 18.11 23.46 -3.83
C THR A 25 16.98 24.22 -3.14
N GLY A 26 16.70 23.95 -1.86
CA GLY A 26 15.52 24.47 -1.16
C GLY A 26 14.19 23.87 -1.63
N THR A 27 14.23 22.87 -2.52
CA THR A 27 13.06 22.18 -3.06
C THR A 27 12.92 20.79 -2.46
N TRP A 28 11.73 20.20 -2.54
CA TRP A 28 11.50 18.79 -2.22
C TRP A 28 12.20 17.87 -3.22
N SER A 29 12.23 16.57 -2.93
CA SER A 29 12.67 15.54 -3.89
C SER A 29 11.52 14.66 -4.34
N HIS A 30 11.63 14.17 -5.57
CA HIS A 30 10.91 12.99 -6.03
C HIS A 30 11.33 11.76 -5.20
N ARG A 31 10.52 10.70 -5.19
CA ARG A 31 10.83 9.45 -4.48
C ARG A 31 12.10 8.75 -4.98
N ASP A 32 12.50 9.01 -6.22
CA ASP A 32 13.75 8.53 -6.79
C ASP A 32 14.99 9.32 -6.32
N GLY A 33 14.80 10.37 -5.50
CA GLY A 33 15.85 11.23 -4.95
C GLY A 33 16.24 12.41 -5.85
N ARG A 34 15.64 12.57 -7.03
CA ARG A 34 15.85 13.73 -7.89
C ARG A 34 15.20 14.97 -7.25
N PRO A 35 15.88 16.13 -7.19
CA PRO A 35 15.25 17.36 -6.69
C PRO A 35 14.13 17.81 -7.62
N PHE A 36 13.06 18.37 -7.06
CA PHE A 36 12.04 19.09 -7.81
C PHE A 36 12.67 20.30 -8.50
N SER A 37 12.20 20.58 -9.71
CA SER A 37 12.39 21.86 -10.37
C SER A 37 11.65 22.97 -9.61
N LYS A 38 11.95 24.23 -9.96
CA LYS A 38 11.25 25.37 -9.36
C LYS A 38 9.78 25.40 -9.77
N GLU A 39 9.48 24.99 -11.01
CA GLU A 39 8.12 24.90 -11.51
C GLU A 39 7.33 23.80 -10.80
N GLU A 40 7.95 22.62 -10.58
CA GLU A 40 7.35 21.51 -9.82
C GLU A 40 7.07 21.94 -8.37
N GLN A 41 8.04 22.59 -7.70
CA GLN A 41 7.84 23.10 -6.36
C GLN A 41 6.72 24.15 -6.30
N ALA A 42 6.71 25.13 -7.20
CA ALA A 42 5.68 26.16 -7.22
C ALA A 42 4.28 25.59 -7.47
N LEU A 43 4.18 24.56 -8.32
CA LEU A 43 2.92 23.86 -8.57
C LEU A 43 2.47 23.08 -7.33
N ALA A 44 3.37 22.35 -6.68
CA ALA A 44 3.07 21.64 -5.43
C ALA A 44 2.66 22.60 -4.29
N ASP A 45 3.33 23.75 -4.18
CA ASP A 45 3.01 24.80 -3.20
C ASP A 45 1.64 25.46 -3.46
N SER A 46 1.13 25.39 -4.70
CA SER A 46 -0.20 25.88 -5.05
C SER A 46 -1.35 24.94 -4.66
N ALA A 47 -1.02 23.78 -4.06
CA ALA A 47 -2.00 22.82 -3.61
C ALA A 47 -3.03 23.46 -2.68
N THR A 48 -4.30 23.24 -2.99
CA THR A 48 -5.40 23.63 -2.13
C THR A 48 -5.46 22.74 -0.90
N ARG A 49 -6.05 23.25 0.18
CA ARG A 49 -6.33 22.46 1.38
C ARG A 49 -7.11 21.18 1.07
N ALA A 50 -8.07 21.24 0.14
CA ALA A 50 -8.87 20.07 -0.23
C ALA A 50 -8.02 18.99 -0.91
N GLU A 51 -7.05 19.36 -1.75
CA GLU A 51 -6.11 18.41 -2.36
C GLU A 51 -5.19 17.76 -1.33
N VAL A 52 -4.74 18.52 -0.32
CA VAL A 52 -3.93 17.98 0.79
C VAL A 52 -4.74 17.04 1.68
N GLU A 53 -6.01 17.38 1.96
CA GLU A 53 -6.93 16.51 2.72
C GLU A 53 -7.19 15.19 1.97
N GLU A 54 -7.41 15.24 0.67
CA GLU A 54 -7.56 14.04 -0.16
C GLU A 54 -6.28 13.20 -0.19
N LEU A 55 -5.10 13.83 -0.32
CA LEU A 55 -3.82 13.13 -0.24
C LEU A 55 -3.71 12.36 1.08
N SER A 56 -4.04 13.01 2.20
CA SER A 56 -4.01 12.38 3.52
C SER A 56 -5.00 11.20 3.61
N ALA A 57 -6.18 11.33 3.02
CA ALA A 57 -7.17 10.26 2.96
C ALA A 57 -6.66 9.07 2.13
N GLN A 58 -6.08 9.32 0.94
CA GLN A 58 -5.49 8.27 0.10
C GLN A 58 -4.29 7.62 0.77
N HIS A 59 -3.42 8.39 1.43
CA HIS A 59 -2.29 7.86 2.17
C HIS A 59 -2.76 6.94 3.32
N THR A 60 -3.85 7.29 4.00
CA THR A 60 -4.45 6.43 5.03
C THR A 60 -4.93 5.10 4.45
N ARG A 61 -5.60 5.11 3.29
CA ARG A 61 -6.04 3.88 2.60
C ARG A 61 -4.85 3.04 2.14
N TYR A 62 -3.82 3.69 1.60
CA TYR A 62 -2.58 3.04 1.20
C TYR A 62 -1.89 2.36 2.38
N MET A 63 -1.71 3.05 3.51
CA MET A 63 -1.09 2.45 4.70
C MET A 63 -1.90 1.28 5.25
N LYS A 64 -3.23 1.31 5.14
CA LYS A 64 -4.08 0.17 5.48
C LYS A 64 -3.81 -1.01 4.54
N TYR A 65 -3.77 -0.77 3.23
CA TYR A 65 -3.43 -1.80 2.23
C TYR A 65 -2.04 -2.41 2.49
N VAL A 66 -1.01 -1.57 2.68
CA VAL A 66 0.36 -2.03 2.97
C VAL A 66 0.38 -2.90 4.22
N ARG A 67 -0.32 -2.48 5.28
CA ARG A 67 -0.43 -3.26 6.50
C ARG A 67 -1.10 -4.61 6.26
N GLU A 68 -2.18 -4.66 5.50
CA GLU A 68 -2.86 -5.92 5.16
C GLU A 68 -1.95 -6.91 4.42
N ILE A 69 -1.11 -6.43 3.48
CA ILE A 69 -0.12 -7.25 2.79
C ILE A 69 1.00 -7.69 3.73
N CYS A 70 1.59 -6.76 4.48
CA CYS A 70 2.68 -7.06 5.42
C CYS A 70 2.26 -8.04 6.51
N ASP A 71 1.01 -7.96 6.97
CA ASP A 71 0.46 -8.86 8.00
C ASP A 71 0.02 -10.21 7.39
N ALA A 72 -0.13 -10.33 6.06
CA ALA A 72 -0.67 -11.53 5.41
C ALA A 72 0.11 -12.82 5.69
N PRO A 73 1.47 -12.85 5.70
CA PRO A 73 2.22 -14.04 6.09
C PRO A 73 1.89 -14.53 7.51
N ASP A 74 1.84 -13.62 8.48
CA ASP A 74 1.51 -13.94 9.87
C ASP A 74 0.07 -14.42 10.01
N VAL A 75 -0.87 -13.77 9.32
CA VAL A 75 -2.27 -14.19 9.29
C VAL A 75 -2.41 -15.58 8.66
N THR A 76 -1.66 -15.87 7.59
CA THR A 76 -1.62 -17.19 6.94
C THR A 76 -1.09 -18.25 7.91
N GLN A 77 0.02 -17.97 8.60
CA GLN A 77 0.59 -18.89 9.58
C GLN A 77 -0.39 -19.19 10.72
N ARG A 78 -1.04 -18.16 11.28
CA ARG A 78 -2.05 -18.33 12.34
C ARG A 78 -3.27 -19.12 11.86
N PHE A 79 -3.68 -18.91 10.61
CA PHE A 79 -4.76 -19.68 10.00
C PHE A 79 -4.41 -21.16 9.85
N LEU A 80 -3.15 -21.46 9.47
CA LEU A 80 -2.68 -22.84 9.30
C LEU A 80 -2.45 -23.60 10.61
N ALA A 81 -2.14 -22.90 11.70
CA ALA A 81 -1.69 -23.50 12.96
C ALA A 81 -2.61 -24.63 13.47
N PRO A 82 -3.95 -24.49 13.53
CA PRO A 82 -4.83 -25.54 14.03
C PRO A 82 -4.84 -26.81 13.16
N PHE A 83 -4.63 -26.68 11.85
CA PHE A 83 -4.55 -27.84 10.95
C PHE A 83 -3.23 -28.57 11.15
N ILE A 84 -2.12 -27.82 11.25
CA ILE A 84 -0.78 -28.39 11.47
C ILE A 84 -0.68 -29.10 12.83
N GLU A 85 -1.34 -28.58 13.86
CA GLU A 85 -1.37 -29.19 15.20
C GLU A 85 -2.05 -30.57 15.23
N ARG A 86 -3.03 -30.80 14.35
CA ARG A 86 -3.76 -32.07 14.25
C ARG A 86 -2.98 -33.16 13.51
N LEU A 87 -1.89 -32.79 12.83
CA LEU A 87 -1.12 -33.71 12.00
C LEU A 87 0.01 -34.38 12.77
N THR A 88 0.12 -35.70 12.60
CA THR A 88 1.31 -36.45 13.05
C THR A 88 2.55 -36.05 12.25
N GLU A 89 2.40 -35.86 10.94
CA GLU A 89 3.45 -35.33 10.06
C GLU A 89 3.11 -33.90 9.63
N LYS A 90 3.89 -32.93 10.12
CA LYS A 90 3.66 -31.49 9.97
C LYS A 90 4.04 -30.96 8.58
N LYS A 91 3.38 -31.46 7.55
CA LYS A 91 3.51 -31.01 6.15
C LYS A 91 2.30 -30.17 5.75
N LEU A 92 2.55 -29.09 5.02
CA LEU A 92 1.48 -28.21 4.51
C LEU A 92 0.49 -28.97 3.60
N GLY A 93 0.98 -29.87 2.75
CA GLY A 93 0.12 -30.68 1.87
C GLY A 93 -0.93 -31.48 2.65
N ASN A 94 -0.50 -32.10 3.77
CA ASN A 94 -1.41 -32.85 4.65
C ASN A 94 -2.41 -31.92 5.38
N ALA A 95 -2.03 -30.66 5.64
CA ALA A 95 -2.91 -29.70 6.29
C ALA A 95 -4.02 -29.22 5.36
N VAL A 96 -3.70 -29.07 4.07
CA VAL A 96 -4.67 -28.73 3.02
C VAL A 96 -5.74 -29.81 2.87
N GLU A 97 -5.38 -31.10 3.04
CA GLU A 97 -6.33 -32.22 3.01
C GLU A 97 -7.36 -32.18 4.16
N LEU A 98 -7.07 -31.47 5.25
CA LEU A 98 -7.98 -31.30 6.39
C LEU A 98 -8.95 -30.13 6.23
N MET A 99 -8.77 -29.28 5.20
CA MET A 99 -9.58 -28.09 4.99
C MET A 99 -10.86 -28.43 4.22
N SER A 100 -11.96 -27.81 4.62
CA SER A 100 -13.17 -27.70 3.83
C SER A 100 -12.96 -26.79 2.60
N GLU A 101 -13.92 -26.79 1.67
CA GLU A 101 -13.87 -25.92 0.49
C GLU A 101 -13.77 -24.42 0.87
N ASP A 102 -14.52 -23.98 1.88
CA ASP A 102 -14.49 -22.59 2.37
C ASP A 102 -13.14 -22.24 2.99
N GLU A 103 -12.56 -23.15 3.76
CA GLU A 103 -11.24 -22.98 4.37
C GLU A 103 -10.13 -22.96 3.31
N MET A 104 -10.25 -23.80 2.28
CA MET A 104 -9.33 -23.80 1.15
C MET A 104 -9.43 -22.50 0.33
N ALA A 105 -10.64 -22.00 0.09
CA ALA A 105 -10.86 -20.71 -0.57
C ALA A 105 -10.22 -19.56 0.23
N LYS A 106 -10.40 -19.58 1.56
CA LYS A 106 -9.75 -18.61 2.46
C LYS A 106 -8.23 -18.74 2.44
N PHE A 107 -7.70 -19.96 2.47
CA PHE A 107 -6.27 -20.22 2.41
C PHE A 107 -5.66 -19.65 1.12
N ASN A 108 -6.25 -19.95 -0.03
CA ASN A 108 -5.81 -19.44 -1.33
C ASN A 108 -5.84 -17.91 -1.38
N ARG A 109 -6.86 -17.27 -0.79
CA ARG A 109 -6.92 -15.80 -0.69
C ARG A 109 -5.78 -15.23 0.15
N LEU A 110 -5.47 -15.85 1.28
CA LEU A 110 -4.37 -15.41 2.15
C LEU A 110 -3.01 -15.60 1.49
N LEU A 111 -2.80 -16.72 0.79
CA LEU A 111 -1.60 -16.96 -0.01
C LEU A 111 -1.44 -15.93 -1.13
N ALA A 112 -2.51 -15.67 -1.88
CA ALA A 112 -2.48 -14.68 -2.95
C ALA A 112 -2.11 -13.28 -2.42
N LEU A 113 -2.61 -12.92 -1.23
CA LEU A 113 -2.28 -11.66 -0.58
C LEU A 113 -0.82 -11.62 -0.08
N ALA A 114 -0.32 -12.73 0.46
CA ALA A 114 1.07 -12.84 0.93
C ALA A 114 2.10 -12.84 -0.20
N ASP A 115 1.71 -13.26 -1.40
CA ASP A 115 2.54 -13.22 -2.62
C ASP A 115 2.39 -11.88 -3.38
N GLU A 116 1.41 -11.04 -3.02
CA GLU A 116 1.17 -9.78 -3.73
C GLU A 116 2.33 -8.80 -3.52
N PRO A 117 3.01 -8.33 -4.58
CA PRO A 117 4.00 -7.29 -4.44
C PRO A 117 3.31 -5.99 -4.01
N ILE A 118 3.90 -5.29 -3.03
CA ILE A 118 3.37 -4.01 -2.58
C ILE A 118 3.35 -3.03 -3.76
N ARG A 119 2.14 -2.62 -4.14
CA ARG A 119 1.96 -1.58 -5.17
C ARG A 119 2.49 -0.25 -4.66
N PRO A 120 3.15 0.57 -5.51
CA PRO A 120 3.57 1.90 -5.11
C PRO A 120 2.36 2.80 -4.81
N PHE A 121 2.52 3.77 -3.90
CA PHE A 121 1.51 4.80 -3.71
C PHE A 121 1.46 5.71 -4.93
N THR A 122 0.38 5.61 -5.70
CA THR A 122 0.11 6.40 -6.91
C THR A 122 -1.23 7.11 -6.81
N PRO A 123 -1.41 8.25 -7.51
CA PRO A 123 -2.67 8.99 -7.54
C PRO A 123 -3.89 8.10 -7.81
N TYR A 124 -4.93 8.20 -6.97
CA TYR A 124 -6.24 7.57 -7.17
C TYR A 124 -6.25 6.04 -7.28
N ALA A 125 -5.23 5.36 -6.74
CA ALA A 125 -5.13 3.91 -6.79
C ALA A 125 -5.80 3.17 -5.61
N PHE A 126 -6.21 3.89 -4.55
CA PHE A 126 -6.65 3.31 -3.27
C PHE A 126 -7.88 3.99 -2.64
#